data_AF-A0A2C6M7F8-F1
#
_entry.id   AF-A0A2C6M7F8-F1
#
_cell.length_a   1.000
_cell.length_b   1.000
_cell.length_c   1.000
_cell.angle_alpha   90.00
_cell.angle_beta   90.00
_cell.angle_gamma   90.00
#
_symmetry.space_group_name_H-M   'P 1'
#
loop_
_entity.id
_entity.type
_entity.pdbx_description
1 polymer ?
#
loop_
_entity_poly.entity_id
_entity_poly.type
_entity_poly.pdbx_seq_one_letter_code
_entity_poly.pdbx_strand_id
1 'polypeptide(L)'
;MIETQEILAVKKEILLQIPPLSKYKAVITDIEESLFWIDLPRLEGQVLVLQKDQEIQIRVPTRYGLYSADTKLEAIGHHHQKFYGLLIPDRFHKIQDRQFARTEHAANVSFFSGNSTIMDKEN
;
A
#
# COMPACT_ATOMS: atom_id res chain seq x y z
N MET A 1 -9.17 -4.71 17.65
CA MET A 1 -8.88 -3.37 17.13
C MET A 1 -7.41 -3.41 16.72
N ILE A 2 -7.08 -3.06 15.48
CA ILE A 2 -5.68 -3.05 15.02
C ILE A 2 -5.07 -1.69 15.38
N GLU A 3 -3.85 -1.67 15.90
CA GLU A 3 -3.18 -0.42 16.26
C GLU A 3 -2.69 0.30 15.01
N THR A 4 -2.70 1.64 15.02
CA THR A 4 -2.18 2.44 13.91
C THR A 4 -0.72 2.11 13.61
N GLN A 5 0.08 1.74 14.61
CA GLN A 5 1.48 1.33 14.46
C GLN A 5 1.64 -0.03 13.76
N GLU A 6 0.66 -0.93 13.87
CA GLU A 6 0.64 -2.17 13.08
C GLU A 6 0.27 -1.91 11.60
N ILE A 7 -0.45 -0.81 11.34
CA ILE A 7 -0.87 -0.40 10.01
C ILE A 7 0.21 0.46 9.35
N LEU A 8 0.62 1.57 9.95
CA LEU A 8 1.65 2.48 9.48
C LEU A 8 2.98 2.12 10.13
N ALA A 9 3.93 1.65 9.32
CA ALA A 9 5.28 1.35 9.76
C ALA A 9 6.27 1.75 8.66
N VAL A 10 7.46 2.20 9.05
CA VAL A 10 8.53 2.54 8.11
C VAL A 10 8.91 1.32 7.26
N LYS A 11 9.27 1.55 5.99
CA LYS A 11 9.51 0.56 4.93
C LYS A 11 8.28 -0.21 4.45
N LYS A 12 7.07 0.19 4.87
CA LYS A 12 5.85 -0.47 4.42
C LYS A 12 5.33 0.14 3.11
N GLU A 13 5.03 -0.71 2.14
CA GLU A 13 4.34 -0.30 0.91
C GLU A 13 2.87 0.04 1.22
N ILE A 14 2.40 1.16 0.69
CA ILE A 14 1.01 1.59 0.70
C ILE A 14 0.55 1.89 -0.73
N LEU A 15 -0.77 1.90 -0.90
CA LEU A 15 -1.41 2.29 -2.14
C LEU A 15 -2.13 3.62 -1.93
N LEU A 16 -1.84 4.60 -2.78
CA LEU A 16 -2.56 5.86 -2.87
C LEU A 16 -3.66 5.71 -3.92
N GLN A 17 -4.91 5.82 -3.49
CA GLN A 17 -6.08 5.76 -4.34
C GLN A 17 -6.45 7.20 -4.75
N ILE A 18 -6.14 7.56 -6.01
CA ILE A 18 -6.44 8.88 -6.57
C ILE A 18 -7.57 8.72 -7.59
N PRO A 19 -8.74 9.37 -7.38
CA PRO A 19 -9.81 9.37 -8.37
C PRO A 19 -9.35 9.92 -9.73
N PRO A 20 -9.88 9.42 -10.87
CA PRO A 20 -10.97 8.45 -10.94
C PRO A 20 -10.56 6.97 -10.80
N LEU A 21 -9.33 6.55 -11.12
CA LEU A 21 -8.98 5.11 -11.19
C LEU A 21 -7.52 4.75 -10.90
N SER A 22 -6.66 5.70 -10.50
CA SER A 22 -5.23 5.42 -10.40
C SER A 22 -4.84 4.96 -9.00
N LYS A 23 -4.16 3.82 -8.91
CA LYS A 23 -3.52 3.32 -7.69
C LYS A 23 -2.01 3.50 -7.82
N TYR A 24 -1.45 4.44 -7.07
CA TYR A 24 0.00 4.63 -7.02
C TYR A 24 0.58 3.87 -5.84
N LYS A 25 1.75 3.26 -6.04
CA LYS A 25 2.52 2.67 -4.95
C LYS A 25 3.46 3.71 -4.36
N ALA A 26 3.60 3.66 -3.04
CA ALA A 26 4.56 4.44 -2.29
C ALA A 26 5.01 3.66 -1.06
N VAL A 27 6.17 4.00 -0.52
CA VAL A 27 6.73 3.40 0.70
C VAL A 27 6.72 4.44 1.81
N ILE A 28 6.28 4.06 3.00
CA ILE A 28 6.42 4.88 4.20
C ILE A 28 7.89 4.94 4.56
N THR A 29 8.47 6.13 4.55
CA THR A 29 9.89 6.36 4.77
C THR A 29 10.19 6.91 6.15
N ASP A 30 9.25 7.63 6.76
CA ASP A 30 9.37 8.11 8.12
C ASP A 30 8.01 8.34 8.77
N ILE A 31 7.97 8.38 10.11
CA ILE A 31 6.75 8.66 10.89
C ILE A 31 7.11 9.65 12.00
N GLU A 32 6.39 10.76 12.04
CA GLU A 32 6.50 11.84 13.03
C GLU A 32 5.22 11.87 13.89
N GLU A 33 5.04 12.88 14.75
CA GLU A 33 3.90 12.93 15.69
C GLU A 33 2.53 12.96 15.00
N SER A 34 2.39 13.75 13.92
CA SER A 34 1.11 13.96 13.22
C SER A 34 1.16 13.56 11.74
N LEU A 35 2.35 13.25 11.22
CA LEU A 35 2.60 12.98 9.82
C LEU A 35 3.30 11.64 9.64
N PHE A 36 2.99 10.98 8.54
CA PHE A 36 3.88 9.97 7.99
C PHE A 36 4.36 10.42 6.61
N TRP A 37 5.64 10.20 6.36
CA TRP A 37 6.30 10.56 5.12
C TRP A 37 6.32 9.37 4.18
N ILE A 38 6.13 9.66 2.90
CA ILE A 38 6.30 8.69 1.82
C ILE A 38 7.32 9.18 0.80
N ASP A 39 7.87 8.22 0.07
CA ASP A 39 8.67 8.50 -1.12
C ASP A 39 7.80 9.04 -2.28
N LEU A 40 8.46 9.41 -3.38
CA LEU A 40 7.78 9.90 -4.57
C LEU A 40 6.99 8.76 -5.26
N PRO A 41 5.65 8.80 -5.27
CA PRO A 41 4.85 7.70 -5.79
C PRO A 41 4.96 7.60 -7.31
N ARG A 42 5.09 6.37 -7.82
CA ARG A 42 5.26 6.09 -9.25
C ARG A 42 4.30 5.01 -9.74
N LEU A 43 3.81 5.18 -10.97
CA LEU A 43 3.05 4.18 -11.71
C LEU A 43 3.55 4.19 -13.16
N GLU A 44 4.09 3.06 -13.63
CA GLU A 44 4.57 2.90 -15.02
C GLU A 44 5.51 4.03 -15.50
N GLY A 45 6.41 4.48 -14.61
CA GLY A 45 7.35 5.56 -14.88
C GLY A 45 6.80 6.98 -14.72
N GLN A 46 5.49 7.13 -14.54
CA GLN A 46 4.85 8.41 -14.25
C GLN A 46 4.86 8.71 -12.76
N VAL A 47 5.20 9.95 -12.41
CA VAL A 47 5.17 10.45 -11.04
C VAL A 47 3.79 11.00 -10.71
N LEU A 48 3.31 10.71 -9.50
CA LEU A 48 2.10 11.35 -9.00
C LEU A 48 2.44 12.77 -8.52
N VAL A 49 1.68 13.76 -9.00
CA VAL A 49 1.75 15.14 -8.51
C VAL A 49 0.52 15.40 -7.63
N LEU A 50 0.77 15.63 -6.35
CA LEU A 50 -0.25 16.00 -5.36
C LEU A 50 -0.14 17.48 -5.01
N GLN A 51 -1.29 18.09 -4.72
CA GLN A 51 -1.37 19.46 -4.22
C GLN A 51 -1.50 19.46 -2.70
N LYS A 52 -0.98 20.53 -2.06
CA LYS A 52 -1.21 20.74 -0.64
C LYS A 52 -2.72 20.77 -0.39
N ASP A 53 -3.12 20.21 0.75
CA ASP A 53 -4.49 20.08 1.19
C ASP A 53 -5.37 19.10 0.39
N GLN A 54 -4.79 18.37 -0.56
CA GLN A 54 -5.52 17.37 -1.33
C GLN A 54 -5.88 16.16 -0.46
N GLU A 55 -7.16 15.82 -0.44
CA GLU A 55 -7.67 14.60 0.18
C GLU A 55 -7.33 13.37 -0.67
N ILE A 56 -6.85 12.33 0.00
CA ILE A 56 -6.36 11.10 -0.62
C ILE A 56 -6.81 9.93 0.22
N GLN A 57 -7.29 8.87 -0.41
CA GLN A 57 -7.51 7.62 0.28
C GLN A 57 -6.24 6.76 0.21
N ILE A 58 -5.78 6.27 1.34
CA ILE A 58 -4.70 5.27 1.40
C ILE A 58 -5.28 3.89 1.61
N ARG A 59 -4.58 2.88 1.07
CA ARG A 59 -4.83 1.47 1.38
C ARG A 59 -3.54 0.81 1.79
N VAL A 60 -3.59 0.09 2.90
CA VAL A 60 -2.43 -0.52 3.53
C VAL A 60 -2.64 -2.03 3.58
N PRO A 61 -1.91 -2.80 2.77
CA PRO A 61 -1.95 -4.25 2.85
C PRO A 61 -1.26 -4.73 4.12
N THR A 62 -1.88 -5.68 4.81
CA THR A 62 -1.35 -6.36 5.99
C THR A 62 -1.56 -7.86 5.87
N ARG A 63 -0.92 -8.66 6.74
CA ARG A 63 -1.19 -10.10 6.82
C ARG A 63 -2.66 -10.43 7.13
N TYR A 64 -3.35 -9.53 7.83
CA TYR A 64 -4.74 -9.74 8.26
C TYR A 64 -5.79 -9.23 7.29
N GLY A 65 -5.38 -8.54 6.23
CA GLY A 65 -6.28 -7.96 5.24
C GLY A 65 -5.81 -6.61 4.72
N LEU A 66 -6.68 -5.98 3.94
CA LEU A 66 -6.47 -4.65 3.40
C LEU A 66 -7.20 -3.64 4.28
N TYR A 67 -6.50 -2.60 4.73
CA TYR A 67 -7.09 -1.51 5.51
C TYR A 67 -7.08 -0.24 4.68
N SER A 68 -8.08 0.61 4.87
CA SER A 68 -8.21 1.88 4.17
C SER A 68 -8.55 3.00 5.14
N ALA A 69 -8.04 4.18 4.85
CA ALA A 69 -8.35 5.41 5.57
C ALA A 69 -8.21 6.58 4.61
N ASP A 70 -8.99 7.63 4.87
CA ASP A 70 -8.82 8.90 4.19
C ASP A 70 -7.77 9.72 4.96
N THR A 71 -6.93 10.41 4.21
CA THR A 71 -5.86 11.28 4.70
C THR A 71 -5.79 12.52 3.81
N LYS A 72 -4.90 13.44 4.16
CA LYS A 72 -4.70 14.69 3.46
C LYS A 72 -3.21 14.97 3.35
N LEU A 73 -2.80 15.55 2.22
CA LEU A 73 -1.45 16.06 2.06
C LEU A 73 -1.26 17.34 2.85
N GLU A 74 -0.38 17.30 3.85
CA GLU A 74 -0.05 18.44 4.69
C GLU A 74 1.26 19.11 4.25
N ALA A 75 2.25 18.30 3.84
CA ALA A 75 3.60 18.78 3.53
C ALA A 75 4.15 18.19 2.23
N ILE A 76 4.90 19.02 1.50
CA ILE A 76 5.71 18.61 0.35
C ILE A 76 7.16 18.88 0.72
N GLY A 77 7.94 17.82 0.88
CA GLY A 77 9.36 17.92 1.21
C GLY A 77 10.22 18.04 -0.05
N HIS A 78 11.51 18.31 0.18
CA HIS A 78 12.51 18.51 -0.88
C HIS A 78 13.43 17.30 -1.08
N HIS A 79 13.19 16.20 -0.35
CA HIS A 79 14.03 15.00 -0.37
C HIS A 79 13.24 13.78 -0.85
N HIS A 80 13.86 12.89 -1.65
CA HIS A 80 13.17 11.73 -2.22
C HIS A 80 12.67 10.73 -1.17
N GLN A 81 13.31 10.67 0.01
CA GLN A 81 12.88 9.86 1.15
C GLN A 81 11.88 10.58 2.06
N LYS A 82 11.54 11.84 1.83
CA LYS A 82 10.51 12.57 2.59
C LYS A 82 9.80 13.50 1.63
N PHE A 83 9.12 12.92 0.65
CA PHE A 83 8.60 13.70 -0.47
C PHE A 83 7.20 14.24 -0.15
N TYR A 84 6.29 13.37 0.26
CA TYR A 84 4.94 13.76 0.68
C TYR A 84 4.71 13.41 2.14
N GLY A 85 4.32 14.40 2.94
CA GLY A 85 3.90 14.25 4.33
C GLY A 85 2.39 14.23 4.41
N LEU A 86 1.84 13.08 4.80
CA LEU A 86 0.41 12.82 4.91
C LEU A 86 0.00 12.80 6.39
N LEU A 87 -1.17 13.34 6.72
CA LEU A 87 -1.71 13.26 8.08
C LEU A 87 -1.94 11.80 8.49
N ILE A 88 -1.53 11.43 9.71
CA ILE A 88 -1.84 10.12 10.26
C ILE A 88 -3.37 10.04 10.47
N PRO A 89 -4.08 9.08 9.83
CA PRO A 89 -5.51 8.96 10.02
C PRO A 89 -5.86 8.45 11.42
N ASP A 90 -6.93 9.00 12.00
CA ASP A 90 -7.42 8.58 13.31
C ASP A 90 -7.94 7.14 13.31
N ARG A 91 -8.47 6.68 12.17
CA ARG A 91 -9.15 5.38 12.05
C ARG A 91 -8.87 4.74 10.71
N PHE A 92 -8.65 3.43 10.75
CA PHE A 92 -8.58 2.58 9.58
C PHE A 92 -9.74 1.60 9.57
N HIS A 93 -10.31 1.40 8.39
CA HIS A 93 -11.40 0.46 8.16
C HIS A 93 -10.88 -0.71 7.33
N LYS A 94 -11.17 -1.93 7.79
CA LYS A 94 -10.84 -3.13 7.01
C LYS A 94 -11.76 -3.19 5.79
N ILE A 95 -11.19 -3.36 4.61
CA ILE A 95 -11.93 -3.53 3.35
C ILE A 95 -11.69 -4.93 2.78
N GLN A 96 -12.74 -5.48 2.18
CA GLN A 96 -12.69 -6.79 1.53
C GLN A 96 -12.67 -6.61 0.01
N ASP A 97 -11.46 -6.40 -0.54
CA ASP A 97 -11.25 -6.29 -2.00
C ASP A 97 -11.13 -7.68 -2.66
N ARG A 98 -10.89 -8.73 -1.86
CA ARG A 98 -10.76 -10.11 -2.34
C ARG A 98 -12.13 -10.78 -2.44
N GLN A 99 -12.42 -11.35 -3.61
CA GLN A 99 -13.63 -12.13 -3.85
C GLN A 99 -13.63 -13.49 -3.13
N PHE A 100 -12.45 -14.05 -2.86
CA PHE A 100 -12.29 -15.37 -2.24
C PHE A 100 -11.44 -15.30 -0.98
N ALA A 101 -11.85 -16.04 0.05
CA ALA A 101 -11.02 -16.28 1.23
C ALA A 101 -9.82 -17.15 0.84
N ARG A 102 -8.64 -16.83 1.39
CA ARG A 102 -7.44 -17.64 1.22
C ARG A 102 -7.21 -18.44 2.51
N THR A 103 -6.89 -19.71 2.36
CA THR A 103 -6.42 -20.56 3.46
C THR A 103 -4.94 -20.84 3.27
N GLU A 104 -4.18 -20.81 4.35
CA GLU A 104 -2.78 -21.25 4.32
C GLU A 104 -2.78 -22.77 4.33
N HIS A 105 -2.56 -23.37 3.16
CA HIS A 105 -2.43 -24.81 3.01
C HIS A 105 -1.37 -25.12 1.96
N ALA A 106 -0.48 -26.06 2.28
CA ALA A 106 0.44 -26.61 1.31
C ALA A 106 -0.33 -27.58 0.39
N ALA A 107 -0.22 -27.37 -0.92
CA ALA A 107 -0.83 -28.24 -1.91
C ALA A 107 0.14 -28.45 -3.08
N ASN A 108 0.18 -29.67 -3.61
CA ASN A 108 0.94 -29.97 -4.81
C ASN A 108 0.16 -29.44 -6.02
N VAL A 109 0.76 -28.52 -6.78
CA VAL A 109 0.14 -27.92 -7.97
C VAL A 109 1.05 -28.14 -9.18
N SER A 110 0.49 -28.62 -10.28
CA SER A 110 1.19 -28.73 -11.56
C SER A 110 0.73 -27.61 -12.49
N PHE A 111 1.67 -26.81 -12.98
CA PHE A 111 1.40 -25.76 -13.96
C PHE A 111 1.72 -26.26 -15.37
N PHE A 112 0.78 -26.09 -16.29
CA PHE A 112 0.94 -26.45 -17.70
C PHE A 112 0.81 -25.19 -18.55
N SER A 113 1.74 -24.98 -19.48
CA SER A 113 1.64 -23.92 -20.49
C SER A 113 2.07 -24.48 -21.84
N GLY A 114 1.09 -24.70 -22.74
CA GLY A 114 1.32 -25.44 -23.97
C GLY A 114 1.77 -26.87 -23.71
N ASN A 115 2.80 -27.34 -24.42
CA ASN A 115 3.38 -28.69 -24.22
C ASN A 115 4.44 -28.77 -23.11
N SER A 116 4.67 -27.67 -22.38
CA SER A 116 5.64 -27.63 -21.30
C SER A 116 4.94 -27.81 -19.96
N THR A 117 5.25 -28.92 -19.30
CA THR A 117 4.88 -29.16 -17.89
C THR A 117 6.10 -28.84 -17.04
N ILE A 118 5.99 -27.89 -16.12
CA ILE A 118 7.00 -27.69 -15.09
C ILE A 118 6.40 -28.19 -13.78
N MET A 119 6.96 -29.29 -13.28
CA MET A 119 6.63 -29.83 -11.97
C MET A 119 7.49 -29.09 -10.94
N ASP A 120 6.87 -28.45 -9.97
CA ASP A 120 7.60 -27.99 -8.79
C ASP A 120 8.07 -29.25 -8.04
N LYS A 121 9.39 -29.47 -8.00
CA LYS A 121 10.02 -30.51 -7.18
C LYS A 121 10.75 -29.80 -6.06
N GLU A 122 10.27 -29.90 -4.83
CA GLU A 122 11.06 -29.55 -3.66
C GLU A 122 12.03 -30.68 -3.30
N ASN A 123 13.25 -30.26 -2.94
CA ASN A 123 14.23 -30.99 -2.14
C ASN A 123 13.91 -30.78 -0.65
#